data_AF-A0A9E1HYU6-F1
#
_entry.id   AF-A0A9E1HYU6-F1
#
_cell.length_a   1.000
_cell.length_b   1.000
_cell.length_c   1.000
_cell.angle_alpha   90.00
_cell.angle_beta   90.00
_cell.angle_gamma   90.00
#
_symmetry.space_group_name_H-M   'P 1'
#
loop_
_entity.id
_entity.type
_entity.pdbx_description
1 polymer ?
#
loop_
_entity_poly.entity_id
_entity_poly.type
_entity_poly.pdbx_seq_one_letter_code
_entity_poly.pdbx_strand_id
1 'polypeptide(L)'
;LSNDDFDGEMDDASYHIESIEEKGLPIDPINAYNHMAIYLRWCMEHDLMGEDFLKEYGEVAKQVKADPASVDLRAFIQNELDGCLFSVLFDQQGRAFAGYYYGEGDSPYYPADVDDNALRFFGPERYYSEEFQDEAYLFIPFDEDYYQAMAEMIEERFTNWQGQDFDEDTLEPSELAEALMEYLDCECIYFPSMKDDDPIMSAYSYAKRKSVKEGFVPVLIKADDETLLECLVMNADPKNDADFYEFDLKTVTEYRKKILSTSVKDGKAVLEELIGQRKEEAEDDDMDWDEEILGEMEGGDDNDRFSSYWDSDTDMTYPLILAKIPVKNPWEIFAYLPFGNWNDCPDTPELMAAAKYWFEQYGAVPTAMSHDELEFLLPTPVSKEKAMDAAVELYGFCPDVIDQGSEDATVGALADVLRQSTVWYLWWD
;
A
#
# COMPACT_ATOMS: atom_id res chain seq x y z
N LEU A 1 3.57 18.51 -12.27
CA LEU A 1 3.03 19.21 -11.08
C LEU A 1 2.76 20.67 -11.46
N SER A 2 1.50 21.11 -11.45
CA SER A 2 1.16 22.48 -11.84
C SER A 2 1.81 23.48 -10.87
N ASN A 3 2.47 24.49 -11.43
CA ASN A 3 2.88 25.72 -10.72
C ASN A 3 1.67 26.64 -10.45
N ASP A 4 0.46 26.08 -10.38
CA ASP A 4 -0.72 26.87 -10.09
C ASP A 4 -0.69 27.19 -8.61
N ASP A 5 -0.70 28.49 -8.30
CA ASP A 5 -0.83 29.02 -6.95
C ASP A 5 -2.12 28.45 -6.34
N PHE A 6 -2.01 27.30 -5.65
CA PHE A 6 -3.07 26.76 -4.81
C PHE A 6 -3.45 27.87 -3.83
N ASP A 7 -4.59 28.52 -4.05
CA ASP A 7 -5.14 29.61 -3.23
C ASP A 7 -6.32 29.14 -2.36
N GLY A 8 -6.46 27.83 -2.24
CA GLY A 8 -7.58 27.15 -1.59
C GLY A 8 -7.55 27.17 -0.07
N GLU A 9 -8.75 27.01 0.49
CA GLU A 9 -8.96 26.53 1.85
C GLU A 9 -8.37 25.12 1.97
N MET A 10 -7.57 24.89 3.00
CA MET A 10 -6.94 23.59 3.27
C MET A 10 -7.80 22.76 4.21
N ASP A 11 -8.31 23.38 5.26
CA ASP A 11 -9.16 22.73 6.25
C ASP A 11 -9.95 23.78 7.07
N ASP A 12 -11.15 23.39 7.50
CA ASP A 12 -12.06 24.20 8.30
C ASP A 12 -12.57 23.37 9.49
N ALA A 13 -12.28 23.87 10.70
CA ALA A 13 -12.72 23.28 11.94
C ALA A 13 -14.25 23.16 12.06
N SER A 14 -15.02 23.95 11.31
CA SER A 14 -16.48 23.91 11.36
C SER A 14 -17.05 22.54 10.99
N TYR A 15 -16.48 21.86 9.99
CA TYR A 15 -16.88 20.52 9.58
C TYR A 15 -16.64 19.48 10.69
N HIS A 16 -15.48 19.56 11.33
CA HIS A 16 -15.08 18.68 12.42
C HIS A 16 -15.95 18.91 13.67
N ILE A 17 -16.23 20.17 14.02
CA ILE A 17 -17.11 20.54 15.14
C ILE A 17 -18.55 20.07 14.88
N GLU A 18 -19.07 20.24 13.67
CA GLU A 18 -20.39 19.72 13.28
C GLU A 18 -20.45 18.21 13.48
N SER A 19 -19.42 17.46 13.03
CA SER A 19 -19.35 16.01 13.24
C SER A 19 -19.36 15.62 14.73
N ILE A 20 -18.61 16.35 15.58
CA ILE A 20 -18.62 16.15 17.04
C ILE A 20 -20.04 16.30 17.62
N GLU A 21 -20.75 17.37 17.22
CA GLU A 21 -22.09 17.68 17.71
C GLU A 21 -23.14 16.68 17.21
N GLU A 22 -23.14 16.37 15.91
CA GLU A 22 -24.11 15.46 15.29
C GLU A 22 -23.98 14.02 15.79
N LYS A 23 -22.74 13.53 15.95
CA LYS A 23 -22.43 12.18 16.44
C LYS A 23 -22.45 12.09 17.97
N GLY A 24 -22.56 13.21 18.68
CA GLY A 24 -22.59 13.29 20.13
C GLY A 24 -21.31 12.76 20.79
N LEU A 25 -20.16 13.04 20.19
CA LEU A 25 -18.88 12.51 20.63
C LEU A 25 -18.45 13.09 21.99
N PRO A 26 -17.93 12.28 22.93
CA PRO A 26 -17.57 12.74 24.27
C PRO A 26 -16.19 13.41 24.32
N ILE A 27 -15.94 14.35 23.41
CA ILE A 27 -14.67 15.08 23.27
C ILE A 27 -14.90 16.59 23.33
N ASP A 28 -13.86 17.32 23.72
CA ASP A 28 -13.89 18.78 23.71
C ASP A 28 -13.81 19.29 22.26
N PRO A 29 -14.69 20.21 21.81
CA PRO A 29 -14.64 20.77 20.45
C PRO A 29 -13.28 21.37 20.06
N ILE A 30 -12.42 21.74 21.02
CA ILE A 30 -11.05 22.19 20.71
C ILE A 30 -10.21 21.12 19.99
N ASN A 31 -10.57 19.84 20.10
CA ASN A 31 -9.85 18.76 19.41
C ASN A 31 -10.03 18.79 17.89
N ALA A 32 -11.06 19.47 17.37
CA ALA A 32 -11.26 19.71 15.94
C ALA A 32 -10.08 20.43 15.27
N TYR A 33 -9.24 21.10 16.06
CA TYR A 33 -8.10 21.89 15.58
C TYR A 33 -6.76 21.16 15.69
N ASN A 34 -6.72 19.93 16.24
CA ASN A 34 -5.46 19.26 16.61
C ASN A 34 -4.52 19.09 15.40
N HIS A 35 -5.00 18.48 14.33
CA HIS A 35 -4.20 18.19 13.13
C HIS A 35 -3.85 19.46 12.36
N MET A 36 -4.73 20.46 12.33
CA MET A 36 -4.45 21.78 11.76
C MET A 36 -3.30 22.48 12.54
N ALA A 37 -3.35 22.44 13.86
CA ALA A 37 -2.32 23.02 14.72
C ALA A 37 -0.96 22.32 14.55
N ILE A 38 -0.95 21.00 14.37
CA ILE A 38 0.26 20.21 14.08
C ILE A 38 0.91 20.66 12.77
N TYR A 39 0.12 20.73 11.68
CA TYR A 39 0.64 21.15 10.38
C TYR A 39 1.18 22.58 10.42
N LEU A 40 0.41 23.51 11.00
CA LEU A 40 0.82 24.90 11.17
C LEU A 40 2.11 25.02 11.98
N ARG A 41 2.25 24.26 13.07
CA ARG A 41 3.49 24.21 13.87
C ARG A 41 4.67 23.76 13.03
N TRP A 42 4.53 22.66 12.30
CA TRP A 42 5.59 22.12 11.44
C TRP A 42 6.03 23.15 10.39
N CYS A 43 5.09 23.82 9.72
CA CYS A 43 5.40 24.89 8.76
C CYS A 43 6.10 26.09 9.41
N MET A 44 5.70 26.47 10.62
CA MET A 44 6.41 27.51 11.37
C MET A 44 7.85 27.09 11.61
N GLU A 45 8.09 25.91 12.17
CA GLU A 45 9.42 25.38 12.50
C GLU A 45 10.35 25.33 11.27
N HIS A 46 9.82 25.01 10.09
CA HIS A 46 10.55 24.89 8.82
C HIS A 46 10.64 26.17 7.98
N ASP A 47 10.29 27.33 8.56
CA ASP A 47 10.39 28.64 7.89
C ASP A 47 9.52 28.77 6.62
N LEU A 48 8.39 28.05 6.55
CA LEU A 48 7.48 28.03 5.41
C LEU A 48 6.35 29.07 5.48
N MET A 49 6.40 30.00 6.44
CA MET A 49 5.34 30.99 6.66
C MET A 49 5.51 32.22 5.75
N GLY A 50 4.42 32.71 5.18
CA GLY A 50 4.42 33.84 4.26
C GLY A 50 4.79 35.17 4.91
N GLU A 51 5.29 36.12 4.12
CA GLU A 51 5.72 37.44 4.63
C GLU A 51 4.60 38.22 5.33
N ASP A 52 3.38 38.19 4.77
CA ASP A 52 2.22 38.86 5.36
C ASP A 52 1.81 38.24 6.71
N PHE A 53 1.83 36.89 6.79
CA PHE A 53 1.62 36.19 8.05
C PHE A 53 2.67 36.57 9.09
N LEU A 54 3.95 36.57 8.73
CA LEU A 54 5.05 36.91 9.64
C LEU A 54 5.04 38.38 10.07
N LYS A 55 4.48 39.27 9.25
CA LYS A 55 4.32 40.70 9.61
C LYS A 55 3.28 40.90 10.70
N GLU A 56 2.21 40.10 10.71
CA GLU A 56 1.13 40.19 11.68
C GLU A 56 1.37 39.30 12.90
N TYR A 57 1.79 38.06 12.68
CA TYR A 57 1.91 37.00 13.67
C TYR A 57 3.34 36.47 13.86
N GLY A 58 4.37 37.18 13.38
CA GLY A 58 5.76 36.72 13.46
C GLY A 58 6.29 36.51 14.89
N GLU A 59 5.72 37.18 15.89
CA GLU A 59 6.05 36.90 17.30
C GLU A 59 5.50 35.54 17.76
N VAL A 60 4.35 35.11 17.25
CA VAL A 60 3.79 33.77 17.51
C VAL A 60 4.71 32.71 16.91
N ALA A 61 5.11 32.86 15.64
CA ALA A 61 6.03 31.93 14.98
C ALA A 61 7.38 31.81 15.74
N LYS A 62 7.94 32.92 16.22
CA LYS A 62 9.16 32.90 17.04
C LYS A 62 8.96 32.20 18.39
N GLN A 63 7.82 32.40 19.04
CA GLN A 63 7.50 31.75 20.31
C GLN A 63 7.34 30.25 20.13
N VAL A 64 6.60 29.81 19.11
CA VAL A 64 6.44 28.38 18.76
C VAL A 64 7.80 27.73 18.55
N LYS A 65 8.71 28.35 17.78
CA LYS A 65 10.08 27.82 17.58
C LYS A 65 10.91 27.72 18.86
N ALA A 66 10.71 28.64 19.81
CA ALA A 66 11.55 28.74 21.00
C ALA A 66 11.03 27.89 22.17
N ASP A 67 9.71 27.81 22.32
CA ASP A 67 9.00 27.10 23.38
C ASP A 67 7.58 26.75 22.88
N PRO A 68 7.41 25.63 22.14
CA PRO A 68 6.14 25.27 21.51
C PRO A 68 4.97 25.19 22.50
N ALA A 69 5.23 24.76 23.74
CA ALA A 69 4.21 24.66 24.80
C ALA A 69 3.70 26.02 25.31
N SER A 70 4.38 27.12 24.95
CA SER A 70 3.99 28.47 25.36
C SER A 70 2.79 29.02 24.59
N VAL A 71 2.44 28.42 23.44
CA VAL A 71 1.34 28.85 22.57
C VAL A 71 0.43 27.66 22.27
N ASP A 72 -0.85 27.78 22.62
CA ASP A 72 -1.85 26.80 22.13
C ASP A 72 -2.29 27.19 20.72
N LEU A 73 -1.70 26.54 19.71
CA LEU A 73 -2.00 26.81 18.31
C LEU A 73 -3.44 26.47 17.91
N ARG A 74 -4.14 25.60 18.65
CA ARG A 74 -5.57 25.33 18.42
C ARG A 74 -6.39 26.56 18.74
N ALA A 75 -6.11 27.20 19.88
CA ALA A 75 -6.73 28.46 20.27
C ALA A 75 -6.34 29.60 19.32
N PHE A 76 -5.09 29.62 18.82
CA PHE A 76 -4.66 30.60 17.82
C PHE A 76 -5.47 30.46 16.53
N ILE A 77 -5.59 29.26 15.96
CA ILE A 77 -6.38 29.01 14.75
C ILE A 77 -7.83 29.43 14.97
N GLN A 78 -8.43 29.02 16.09
CA GLN A 78 -9.82 29.35 16.43
C GLN A 78 -10.09 30.86 16.50
N ASN A 79 -9.19 31.64 17.11
CA ASN A 79 -9.47 33.05 17.45
C ASN A 79 -8.88 34.06 16.46
N GLU A 80 -7.74 33.74 15.84
CA GLU A 80 -6.99 34.67 14.99
C GLU A 80 -7.04 34.29 13.50
N LEU A 81 -7.32 33.02 13.17
CA LEU A 81 -7.45 32.53 11.80
C LEU A 81 -8.89 32.14 11.42
N ASP A 82 -9.87 32.62 12.19
CA ASP A 82 -11.30 32.35 12.00
C ASP A 82 -11.66 30.84 11.93
N GLY A 83 -10.81 29.99 12.51
CA GLY A 83 -10.99 28.55 12.56
C GLY A 83 -10.56 27.77 11.31
N CYS A 84 -9.93 28.43 10.33
CA CYS A 84 -9.57 27.82 9.04
C CYS A 84 -8.06 27.88 8.80
N LEU A 85 -7.54 26.93 8.01
CA LEU A 85 -6.22 27.02 7.40
C LEU A 85 -6.38 27.29 5.91
N PHE A 86 -5.68 28.31 5.42
CA PHE A 86 -5.60 28.64 4.00
C PHE A 86 -4.17 28.58 3.52
N SER A 87 -3.97 28.21 2.26
CA SER A 87 -2.63 28.14 1.67
C SER A 87 -1.91 29.51 1.69
N VAL A 88 -2.65 30.62 1.60
CA VAL A 88 -2.11 31.98 1.59
C VAL A 88 -1.34 32.37 2.87
N LEU A 89 -1.44 31.57 3.93
CA LEU A 89 -0.65 31.74 5.17
C LEU A 89 0.83 31.43 4.95
N PHE A 90 1.16 30.63 3.94
CA PHE A 90 2.49 30.10 3.69
C PHE A 90 3.24 30.90 2.63
N ASP A 91 4.56 30.75 2.57
CA ASP A 91 5.38 31.30 1.49
C ASP A 91 5.19 30.52 0.18
N GLN A 92 5.99 30.80 -0.85
CA GLN A 92 5.85 30.12 -2.14
C GLN A 92 6.07 28.60 -2.02
N GLN A 93 7.03 28.18 -1.21
CA GLN A 93 7.37 26.76 -1.05
C GLN A 93 6.32 26.04 -0.21
N GLY A 94 5.91 26.65 0.91
CA GLY A 94 4.85 26.11 1.75
C GLY A 94 3.51 26.04 1.01
N ARG A 95 3.19 27.00 0.14
CA ARG A 95 1.99 26.91 -0.73
C ARG A 95 2.07 25.76 -1.72
N ALA A 96 3.21 25.57 -2.37
CA ALA A 96 3.38 24.48 -3.31
C ALA A 96 3.27 23.11 -2.63
N PHE A 97 3.88 22.95 -1.44
CA PHE A 97 3.74 21.74 -0.65
C PHE A 97 2.32 21.53 -0.12
N ALA A 98 1.64 22.59 0.34
CA ALA A 98 0.23 22.51 0.71
C ALA A 98 -0.63 22.08 -0.48
N GLY A 99 -0.39 22.58 -1.68
CA GLY A 99 -1.07 22.12 -2.89
C GLY A 99 -0.82 20.65 -3.21
N TYR A 100 0.38 20.13 -2.92
CA TYR A 100 0.70 18.70 -3.08
C TYR A 100 0.02 17.83 -2.02
N TYR A 101 0.06 18.24 -0.75
CA TYR A 101 -0.30 17.38 0.38
C TYR A 101 -1.71 17.60 0.95
N TYR A 102 -2.34 18.74 0.65
CA TYR A 102 -3.74 19.06 0.97
C TYR A 102 -4.59 19.33 -0.27
N GLY A 103 -3.97 19.55 -1.45
CA GLY A 103 -4.69 19.93 -2.65
C GLY A 103 -5.40 18.76 -3.33
N GLU A 104 -5.70 18.92 -4.62
CA GLU A 104 -6.59 18.02 -5.38
C GLU A 104 -5.99 16.63 -5.68
N GLY A 105 -4.74 16.36 -5.34
CA GLY A 105 -4.13 15.04 -5.49
C GLY A 105 -4.68 14.06 -4.44
N ASP A 106 -5.11 12.87 -4.87
CA ASP A 106 -5.70 11.88 -3.97
C ASP A 106 -4.68 11.23 -3.01
N SER A 107 -3.37 11.24 -3.33
CA SER A 107 -2.32 10.61 -2.52
C SER A 107 -0.91 11.16 -2.84
N PRO A 108 -0.07 11.47 -1.83
CA PRO A 108 -0.39 11.50 -0.40
C PRO A 108 -1.35 12.65 -0.02
N TYR A 109 -2.15 12.46 1.03
CA TYR A 109 -3.13 13.45 1.51
C TYR A 109 -3.11 13.57 3.04
N TYR A 110 -2.87 14.77 3.57
CA TYR A 110 -2.61 14.96 5.00
C TYR A 110 -3.72 14.46 5.92
N PRO A 111 -5.02 14.75 5.69
CA PRO A 111 -6.09 14.14 6.49
C PRO A 111 -6.10 12.61 6.44
N ALA A 112 -5.71 12.00 5.32
CA ALA A 112 -5.63 10.55 5.24
C ALA A 112 -4.41 9.97 6.02
N ASP A 113 -3.30 10.70 6.09
CA ASP A 113 -2.17 10.36 6.97
C ASP A 113 -2.52 10.56 8.46
N VAL A 114 -3.32 11.57 8.79
CA VAL A 114 -3.85 11.79 10.15
C VAL A 114 -4.71 10.60 10.60
N ASP A 115 -5.57 10.09 9.73
CA ASP A 115 -6.34 8.87 9.98
C ASP A 115 -5.47 7.61 10.11
N ASP A 116 -4.46 7.44 9.25
CA ASP A 116 -3.52 6.31 9.34
C ASP A 116 -2.73 6.36 10.65
N ASN A 117 -2.33 7.55 11.08
CA ASN A 117 -1.73 7.73 12.40
C ASN A 117 -2.72 7.36 13.52
N ALA A 118 -4.01 7.70 13.39
CA ALA A 118 -5.03 7.27 14.35
C ALA A 118 -5.17 5.74 14.41
N LEU A 119 -5.14 5.06 13.26
CA LEU A 119 -5.13 3.60 13.18
C LEU A 119 -3.90 3.02 13.88
N ARG A 120 -2.70 3.57 13.64
CA ARG A 120 -1.47 3.16 14.30
C ARG A 120 -1.52 3.37 15.82
N PHE A 121 -2.05 4.52 16.26
CA PHE A 121 -2.12 4.90 17.67
C PHE A 121 -3.09 4.01 18.47
N PHE A 122 -4.30 3.77 17.95
CA PHE A 122 -5.32 3.00 18.65
C PHE A 122 -5.23 1.49 18.41
N GLY A 123 -4.59 1.08 17.32
CA GLY A 123 -4.61 -0.29 16.81
C GLY A 123 -5.93 -0.64 16.11
N PRO A 124 -5.93 -1.67 15.24
CA PRO A 124 -7.07 -2.00 14.38
C PRO A 124 -8.33 -2.35 15.18
N GLU A 125 -8.21 -3.07 16.29
CA GLU A 125 -9.37 -3.49 17.10
C GLU A 125 -10.19 -2.31 17.63
N ARG A 126 -9.53 -1.24 18.08
CA ARG A 126 -10.21 -0.03 18.57
C ARG A 126 -10.60 0.91 17.44
N TYR A 127 -9.71 1.11 16.45
CA TYR A 127 -9.97 2.00 15.31
C TYR A 127 -11.23 1.61 14.53
N TYR A 128 -11.42 0.31 14.25
CA TYR A 128 -12.58 -0.20 13.54
C TYR A 128 -13.82 -0.45 14.42
N SER A 129 -13.77 -0.06 15.69
CA SER A 129 -14.92 -0.19 16.60
C SER A 129 -15.91 0.97 16.43
N GLU A 130 -17.09 0.83 17.05
CA GLU A 130 -18.10 1.90 17.13
C GLU A 130 -17.71 3.04 18.10
N GLU A 131 -16.56 2.95 18.78
CA GLU A 131 -16.10 3.93 19.78
C GLU A 131 -15.99 5.33 19.18
N PHE A 132 -15.46 5.44 17.96
CA PHE A 132 -15.09 6.72 17.36
C PHE A 132 -16.07 7.24 16.31
N GLN A 133 -17.00 6.40 15.83
CA GLN A 133 -17.96 6.74 14.76
C GLN A 133 -17.28 7.42 13.55
N ASP A 134 -16.18 6.82 13.08
CA ASP A 134 -15.31 7.30 11.98
C ASP A 134 -14.43 8.52 12.28
N GLU A 135 -14.45 9.06 13.51
CA GLU A 135 -13.70 10.27 13.89
C GLU A 135 -12.51 9.98 14.82
N ALA A 136 -11.78 8.89 14.58
CA ALA A 136 -10.75 8.41 15.52
C ALA A 136 -9.65 9.43 15.78
N TYR A 137 -9.25 10.21 14.76
CA TYR A 137 -8.21 11.23 14.87
C TYR A 137 -8.54 12.32 15.91
N LEU A 138 -9.83 12.64 16.13
CA LEU A 138 -10.26 13.62 17.14
C LEU A 138 -10.00 13.15 18.57
N PHE A 139 -9.82 11.84 18.79
CA PHE A 139 -9.59 11.26 20.11
C PHE A 139 -8.10 11.14 20.47
N ILE A 140 -7.19 11.41 19.53
CA ILE A 140 -5.76 11.38 19.82
C ILE A 140 -5.45 12.56 20.78
N PRO A 141 -4.78 12.30 21.92
CA PRO A 141 -4.36 13.36 22.81
C PRO A 141 -3.47 14.39 22.09
N PHE A 142 -3.77 15.67 22.27
CA PHE A 142 -2.92 16.74 21.74
C PHE A 142 -1.71 16.94 22.66
N ASP A 143 -0.65 16.21 22.38
CA ASP A 143 0.62 16.25 23.09
C ASP A 143 1.83 16.23 22.13
N GLU A 144 3.03 16.26 22.70
CA GLU A 144 4.27 16.27 21.92
C GLU A 144 4.48 14.95 21.18
N ASP A 145 4.03 13.81 21.71
CA ASP A 145 4.20 12.51 21.04
C ASP A 145 3.37 12.48 19.76
N TYR A 146 2.14 13.00 19.78
CA TYR A 146 1.33 13.14 18.57
C TYR A 146 1.95 14.11 17.57
N TYR A 147 2.47 15.26 18.04
CA TYR A 147 3.17 16.19 17.16
C TYR A 147 4.38 15.54 16.48
N GLN A 148 5.25 14.86 17.23
CA GLN A 148 6.46 14.23 16.68
C GLN A 148 6.11 13.13 15.66
N ALA A 149 5.10 12.30 15.94
CA ALA A 149 4.66 11.27 15.00
C ALA A 149 4.17 11.86 13.67
N MET A 150 3.38 12.93 13.71
CA MET A 150 2.93 13.60 12.49
C MET A 150 4.02 14.43 11.83
N ALA A 151 4.91 15.06 12.59
CA ALA A 151 6.02 15.84 12.06
C ALA A 151 7.00 14.97 11.27
N GLU A 152 7.28 13.75 11.75
CA GLU A 152 8.08 12.76 11.02
C GLU A 152 7.43 12.40 9.67
N MET A 153 6.13 12.14 9.67
CA MET A 153 5.37 11.87 8.43
C MET A 153 5.41 13.08 7.48
N ILE A 154 5.12 14.29 7.97
CA ILE A 154 5.13 15.51 7.14
C ILE A 154 6.53 15.75 6.55
N GLU A 155 7.60 15.53 7.31
CA GLU A 155 8.99 15.65 6.86
C GLU A 155 9.34 14.66 5.75
N GLU A 156 8.90 13.41 5.88
CA GLU A 156 9.03 12.37 4.85
C GLU A 156 8.32 12.78 3.57
N ARG A 157 7.03 13.17 3.66
CA ARG A 157 6.26 13.68 2.51
C ARG A 157 6.91 14.89 1.84
N PHE A 158 7.46 15.80 2.64
CA PHE A 158 8.12 17.00 2.13
C PHE A 158 9.41 16.64 1.37
N THR A 159 10.21 15.71 1.90
CA THR A 159 11.43 15.24 1.27
C THR A 159 11.13 14.51 -0.04
N ASN A 160 10.16 13.60 -0.02
CA ASN A 160 9.75 12.81 -1.19
C ASN A 160 9.19 13.73 -2.28
N TRP A 161 8.33 14.69 -1.92
CA TRP A 161 7.84 15.72 -2.83
C TRP A 161 8.95 16.53 -3.51
N GLN A 162 9.99 16.91 -2.77
CA GLN A 162 11.12 17.66 -3.33
C GLN A 162 11.99 16.83 -4.28
N GLY A 163 12.08 15.52 -4.05
CA GLY A 163 12.83 14.57 -4.87
C GLY A 163 12.03 13.97 -6.03
N GLN A 164 10.72 14.22 -6.08
CA GLN A 164 9.83 13.53 -7.00
C GLN A 164 10.04 13.94 -8.46
N ASP A 165 10.02 12.95 -9.33
CA ASP A 165 10.03 13.11 -10.78
C ASP A 165 9.13 12.05 -11.42
N PHE A 166 8.57 12.36 -12.59
CA PHE A 166 7.64 11.50 -13.31
C PHE A 166 8.10 11.31 -14.75
N ASP A 167 7.91 10.11 -15.29
CA ASP A 167 8.10 9.90 -16.72
C ASP A 167 6.96 10.58 -17.50
N GLU A 168 7.31 11.58 -18.31
CA GLU A 168 6.37 12.33 -19.15
C GLU A 168 5.61 11.43 -20.13
N ASP A 169 6.20 10.30 -20.54
CA ASP A 169 5.59 9.37 -21.51
C ASP A 169 4.50 8.48 -20.87
N THR A 170 4.43 8.42 -19.54
CA THR A 170 3.47 7.56 -18.81
C THR A 170 2.43 8.33 -18.01
N LEU A 171 2.41 9.68 -18.10
CA LEU A 171 1.48 10.54 -17.34
C LEU A 171 0.01 10.19 -17.53
N GLU A 172 -0.35 9.71 -18.73
CA GLU A 172 -1.69 9.21 -19.04
C GLU A 172 -1.62 7.69 -19.26
N PRO A 173 -2.67 6.94 -18.90
CA PRO A 173 -2.70 5.50 -19.09
C PRO A 173 -2.57 5.14 -20.57
N SER A 174 -1.78 4.11 -20.85
CA SER A 174 -1.65 3.51 -22.18
C SER A 174 -2.92 2.73 -22.58
N GLU A 175 -3.06 2.39 -23.87
CA GLU A 175 -4.17 1.52 -24.33
C GLU A 175 -4.21 0.17 -23.58
N LEU A 176 -3.04 -0.36 -23.20
CA LEU A 176 -2.91 -1.57 -22.38
C LEU A 176 -3.40 -1.34 -20.95
N ALA A 177 -2.99 -0.23 -20.32
CA ALA A 177 -3.44 0.11 -18.97
C ALA A 177 -4.97 0.30 -18.93
N GLU A 178 -5.54 0.98 -19.95
CA GLU A 178 -6.99 1.10 -20.12
C GLU A 178 -7.67 -0.26 -20.27
N ALA A 179 -7.11 -1.17 -21.08
CA ALA A 179 -7.62 -2.52 -21.27
C ALA A 179 -7.56 -3.36 -19.98
N LEU A 180 -6.47 -3.26 -19.20
CA LEU A 180 -6.34 -3.89 -17.88
C LEU A 180 -7.41 -3.37 -16.91
N MET A 181 -7.61 -2.04 -16.84
CA MET A 181 -8.65 -1.45 -16.00
C MET A 181 -10.07 -1.88 -16.43
N GLU A 182 -10.34 -1.95 -17.74
CA GLU A 182 -11.61 -2.47 -18.27
C GLU A 182 -11.78 -3.96 -17.94
N TYR A 183 -10.73 -4.77 -18.06
CA TYR A 183 -10.75 -6.17 -17.70
C TYR A 183 -11.12 -6.32 -16.22
N LEU A 184 -10.45 -5.59 -15.32
CA LEU A 184 -10.67 -5.65 -13.88
C LEU A 184 -12.10 -5.30 -13.48
N ASP A 185 -12.77 -4.38 -14.19
CA ASP A 185 -14.17 -3.98 -13.97
C ASP A 185 -14.44 -3.62 -12.49
N CYS A 186 -13.54 -2.83 -11.91
CA CYS A 186 -13.63 -2.33 -10.54
C CYS A 186 -13.02 -0.92 -10.44
N GLU A 187 -13.06 -0.32 -9.25
CA GLU A 187 -12.44 0.99 -9.04
C GLU A 187 -10.92 0.86 -9.09
N CYS A 188 -10.31 1.61 -10.01
CA CYS A 188 -8.87 1.62 -10.27
C CYS A 188 -8.31 3.03 -10.15
N ILE A 189 -7.09 3.15 -9.65
CA ILE A 189 -6.28 4.36 -9.69
C ILE A 189 -5.03 4.04 -10.49
N TYR A 190 -4.76 4.83 -11.54
CA TYR A 190 -3.55 4.70 -12.35
C TYR A 190 -2.45 5.60 -11.80
N PHE A 191 -1.23 5.11 -11.78
CA PHE A 191 -0.02 5.82 -11.42
C PHE A 191 0.97 5.80 -12.59
N PRO A 192 1.47 6.96 -13.04
CA PRO A 192 2.59 7.01 -13.97
C PRO A 192 3.87 6.48 -13.31
N SER A 193 4.88 6.15 -14.11
CA SER A 193 6.23 5.88 -13.63
C SER A 193 6.76 7.06 -12.82
N MET A 194 7.29 6.81 -11.63
CA MET A 194 7.77 7.85 -10.74
C MET A 194 9.07 7.49 -10.04
N LYS A 195 9.81 8.53 -9.62
CA LYS A 195 11.11 8.36 -8.98
C LYS A 195 11.03 7.84 -7.56
N ASP A 196 9.98 8.26 -6.85
CA ASP A 196 9.71 7.89 -5.47
C ASP A 196 8.28 7.35 -5.37
N ASP A 197 8.10 6.15 -4.82
CA ASP A 197 6.82 5.44 -4.78
C ASP A 197 5.89 5.88 -3.63
N ASP A 198 6.25 6.95 -2.91
CA ASP A 198 5.47 7.53 -1.82
C ASP A 198 3.98 7.77 -2.18
N PRO A 199 3.61 8.31 -3.36
CA PRO A 199 2.21 8.42 -3.78
C PRO A 199 1.50 7.07 -3.91
N ILE A 200 2.17 6.05 -4.48
CA ILE A 200 1.64 4.69 -4.66
C ILE A 200 1.38 4.06 -3.30
N MET A 201 2.39 4.09 -2.42
CA MET A 201 2.32 3.46 -1.11
C MET A 201 1.33 4.15 -0.17
N SER A 202 1.17 5.47 -0.30
CA SER A 202 0.12 6.22 0.40
C SER A 202 -1.28 5.77 -0.04
N ALA A 203 -1.52 5.74 -1.35
CA ALA A 203 -2.80 5.31 -1.90
C ALA A 203 -3.14 3.88 -1.49
N TYR A 204 -2.15 2.98 -1.53
CA TYR A 204 -2.30 1.61 -1.05
C TYR A 204 -2.63 1.56 0.44
N SER A 205 -1.92 2.30 1.30
CA SER A 205 -2.19 2.37 2.75
C SER A 205 -3.62 2.84 3.02
N TYR A 206 -4.06 3.90 2.35
CA TYR A 206 -5.41 4.44 2.50
C TYR A 206 -6.47 3.46 2.01
N ALA A 207 -6.24 2.80 0.88
CA ALA A 207 -7.12 1.78 0.35
C ALA A 207 -7.20 0.59 1.30
N LYS A 208 -6.08 0.15 1.88
CA LYS A 208 -6.03 -0.92 2.89
C LYS A 208 -6.76 -0.55 4.17
N ARG A 209 -6.65 0.70 4.64
CA ARG A 209 -7.41 1.19 5.80
C ARG A 209 -8.92 1.12 5.54
N LYS A 210 -9.36 1.54 4.35
CA LYS A 210 -10.79 1.59 3.94
C LYS A 210 -11.37 0.21 3.62
N SER A 211 -10.56 -0.69 3.07
CA SER A 211 -10.98 -2.02 2.59
C SER A 211 -11.71 -2.86 3.64
N VAL A 212 -11.31 -2.72 4.92
CA VAL A 212 -11.92 -3.40 6.07
C VAL A 212 -13.41 -3.08 6.23
N LYS A 213 -13.84 -1.85 5.92
CA LYS A 213 -15.24 -1.42 6.01
C LYS A 213 -15.97 -1.48 4.66
N GLU A 214 -15.26 -1.19 3.58
CA GLU A 214 -15.85 -1.02 2.24
C GLU A 214 -15.97 -2.33 1.45
N GLY A 215 -15.28 -3.40 1.86
CA GLY A 215 -15.49 -4.74 1.32
C GLY A 215 -14.81 -4.99 -0.02
N PHE A 216 -13.53 -4.63 -0.12
CA PHE A 216 -12.66 -4.91 -1.26
C PHE A 216 -11.27 -5.38 -0.79
N VAL A 217 -10.39 -5.74 -1.71
CA VAL A 217 -8.96 -6.01 -1.46
C VAL A 217 -8.14 -5.16 -2.44
N PRO A 218 -7.26 -4.25 -1.96
CA PRO A 218 -6.39 -3.45 -2.82
C PRO A 218 -5.23 -4.29 -3.36
N VAL A 219 -4.95 -4.18 -4.65
CA VAL A 219 -3.84 -4.86 -5.33
C VAL A 219 -3.15 -3.89 -6.28
N LEU A 220 -1.82 -3.85 -6.25
CA LEU A 220 -0.96 -3.15 -7.19
C LEU A 220 -0.66 -4.07 -8.38
N ILE A 221 -0.88 -3.57 -9.59
CA ILE A 221 -0.75 -4.33 -10.83
C ILE A 221 0.12 -3.52 -11.79
N LYS A 222 1.14 -4.17 -12.37
CA LYS A 222 1.95 -3.57 -13.43
C LYS A 222 1.09 -3.23 -14.65
N ALA A 223 1.03 -1.95 -15.02
CA ALA A 223 0.06 -1.43 -15.98
C ALA A 223 0.50 -1.53 -17.45
N ASP A 224 1.78 -1.82 -17.70
CA ASP A 224 2.39 -1.99 -19.00
C ASP A 224 2.78 -3.45 -19.30
N ASP A 225 2.16 -4.39 -18.60
CA ASP A 225 2.41 -5.84 -18.76
C ASP A 225 1.41 -6.50 -19.71
N GLU A 226 1.82 -6.66 -20.98
CA GLU A 226 1.00 -7.30 -22.02
C GLU A 226 0.80 -8.80 -21.75
N THR A 227 1.87 -9.48 -21.31
CA THR A 227 1.84 -10.91 -20.96
C THR A 227 0.84 -11.17 -19.85
N LEU A 228 0.72 -10.25 -18.88
CA LEU A 228 -0.25 -10.36 -17.80
C LEU A 228 -1.66 -10.39 -18.39
N LEU A 229 -2.04 -9.38 -19.18
CA LEU A 229 -3.37 -9.32 -19.78
C LEU A 229 -3.68 -10.58 -20.63
N GLU A 230 -2.70 -11.06 -21.41
CA GLU A 230 -2.84 -12.32 -22.16
C GLU A 230 -3.15 -13.51 -21.23
N CYS A 231 -2.38 -13.69 -20.16
CA CYS A 231 -2.61 -14.75 -19.17
C CYS A 231 -3.99 -14.65 -18.53
N LEU A 232 -4.39 -13.44 -18.13
CA LEU A 232 -5.70 -13.17 -17.52
C LEU A 232 -6.85 -13.54 -18.46
N VAL A 233 -6.75 -13.21 -19.75
CA VAL A 233 -7.76 -13.51 -20.76
C VAL A 233 -7.77 -14.99 -21.10
N MET A 234 -6.61 -15.62 -21.31
CA MET A 234 -6.50 -17.04 -21.65
C MET A 234 -7.08 -17.94 -20.56
N ASN A 235 -6.85 -17.62 -19.28
CA ASN A 235 -7.38 -18.41 -18.17
C ASN A 235 -8.88 -18.15 -17.94
N ALA A 236 -9.37 -16.93 -18.17
CA ALA A 236 -10.79 -16.60 -18.01
C ALA A 236 -11.67 -17.05 -19.18
N ASP A 237 -11.17 -16.95 -20.41
CA ASP A 237 -11.81 -17.40 -21.64
C ASP A 237 -10.84 -18.17 -22.57
N PRO A 238 -10.61 -19.48 -22.31
CA PRO A 238 -9.69 -20.29 -23.11
C PRO A 238 -10.11 -20.51 -24.58
N LYS A 239 -11.29 -20.02 -24.97
CA LYS A 239 -11.76 -20.06 -26.36
C LYS A 239 -11.50 -18.76 -27.11
N ASN A 240 -11.06 -17.73 -26.42
CA ASN A 240 -10.69 -16.48 -27.04
C ASN A 240 -9.48 -16.75 -27.97
N ASP A 241 -9.65 -16.40 -29.24
CA ASP A 241 -8.64 -16.50 -30.29
C ASP A 241 -8.35 -15.13 -30.92
N ALA A 242 -8.82 -14.05 -30.29
CA ALA A 242 -8.55 -12.70 -30.71
C ALA A 242 -7.10 -12.31 -30.39
N ASP A 243 -6.52 -11.49 -31.28
CA ASP A 243 -5.22 -10.87 -31.07
C ASP A 243 -5.40 -9.58 -30.27
N PHE A 244 -4.40 -9.20 -29.46
CA PHE A 244 -4.22 -7.87 -28.82
C PHE A 244 -5.44 -7.29 -28.06
N TYR A 245 -5.39 -7.35 -26.73
CA TYR A 245 -6.28 -6.66 -25.77
C TYR A 245 -7.80 -6.92 -25.88
N GLU A 246 -8.25 -7.76 -26.81
CA GLU A 246 -9.68 -8.09 -26.97
C GLU A 246 -10.13 -9.19 -26.00
N PHE A 247 -11.20 -8.93 -25.24
CA PHE A 247 -11.86 -9.92 -24.39
C PHE A 247 -13.38 -9.66 -24.28
N ASP A 248 -14.16 -10.71 -24.02
CA ASP A 248 -15.59 -10.58 -23.72
C ASP A 248 -15.78 -10.44 -22.20
N LEU A 249 -16.02 -9.21 -21.73
CA LEU A 249 -16.23 -8.91 -20.31
C LEU A 249 -17.34 -9.78 -19.68
N LYS A 250 -18.34 -10.18 -20.47
CA LYS A 250 -19.39 -11.08 -19.99
C LYS A 250 -18.83 -12.47 -19.66
N THR A 251 -18.00 -13.04 -20.52
CA THR A 251 -17.34 -14.34 -20.29
C THR A 251 -16.40 -14.27 -19.10
N VAL A 252 -15.60 -13.19 -18.99
CA VAL A 252 -14.75 -12.92 -17.81
C VAL A 252 -15.58 -12.84 -16.52
N THR A 253 -16.72 -12.15 -16.55
CA THR A 253 -17.63 -12.07 -15.39
C THR A 253 -18.25 -13.42 -15.03
N GLU A 254 -18.59 -14.25 -16.01
CA GLU A 254 -19.09 -15.61 -15.79
C GLU A 254 -18.00 -16.52 -15.19
N TYR A 255 -16.75 -16.38 -15.63
CA TYR A 255 -15.58 -17.04 -15.05
C TYR A 255 -15.40 -16.66 -13.57
N ARG A 256 -15.35 -15.36 -13.26
CA ARG A 256 -15.23 -14.83 -11.87
C ARG A 256 -16.28 -15.44 -10.96
N LYS A 257 -17.55 -15.40 -11.37
CA LYS A 257 -18.67 -15.98 -10.61
C LYS A 257 -18.50 -17.48 -10.37
N LYS A 258 -18.02 -18.21 -11.38
CA LYS A 258 -17.77 -19.66 -11.25
C LYS A 258 -16.67 -19.94 -10.24
N ILE A 259 -15.51 -19.27 -10.35
CA ILE A 259 -14.37 -19.45 -9.44
C ILE A 259 -14.77 -19.08 -8.00
N LEU A 260 -15.39 -17.92 -7.78
CA LEU A 260 -15.84 -17.46 -6.46
C LEU A 260 -16.93 -18.36 -5.84
N SER A 261 -17.71 -19.08 -6.65
CA SER A 261 -18.71 -20.04 -6.16
C SER A 261 -18.13 -21.42 -5.83
N THR A 262 -16.88 -21.69 -6.23
CA THR A 262 -16.21 -22.97 -6.04
C THR A 262 -15.59 -23.04 -4.64
N SER A 263 -15.64 -24.20 -4.00
CA SER A 263 -14.96 -24.40 -2.71
C SER A 263 -13.45 -24.35 -2.89
N VAL A 264 -12.78 -23.50 -2.11
CA VAL A 264 -11.31 -23.44 -2.06
C VAL A 264 -10.74 -24.79 -1.62
N LYS A 265 -9.67 -25.26 -2.28
CA LYS A 265 -8.95 -26.50 -1.93
C LYS A 265 -8.33 -26.39 -0.52
N ASP A 266 -7.90 -27.51 0.05
CA ASP A 266 -7.10 -27.49 1.29
C ASP A 266 -5.68 -27.02 0.95
N GLY A 267 -5.35 -25.79 1.33
CA GLY A 267 -4.06 -25.17 0.99
C GLY A 267 -2.87 -25.93 1.54
N LYS A 268 -2.98 -26.54 2.73
CA LYS A 268 -1.88 -27.33 3.28
C LYS A 268 -1.62 -28.58 2.45
N ALA A 269 -2.68 -29.26 2.03
CA ALA A 269 -2.55 -30.45 1.18
C ALA A 269 -1.96 -30.12 -0.20
N VAL A 270 -2.34 -28.97 -0.77
CA VAL A 270 -1.75 -28.45 -2.02
C VAL A 270 -0.24 -28.22 -1.84
N LEU A 271 0.16 -27.50 -0.80
CA LEU A 271 1.57 -27.23 -0.52
C LEU A 271 2.36 -28.52 -0.25
N GLU A 272 1.81 -29.48 0.51
CA GLU A 272 2.44 -30.78 0.75
C GLU A 272 2.64 -31.59 -0.55
N GLU A 273 1.72 -31.50 -1.51
CA GLU A 273 1.86 -32.13 -2.83
C GLU A 273 2.99 -31.48 -3.65
N LEU A 274 3.02 -30.14 -3.70
CA LEU A 274 4.06 -29.39 -4.40
C LEU A 274 5.45 -29.61 -3.79
N ILE A 275 5.57 -29.61 -2.46
CA ILE A 275 6.81 -29.99 -1.75
C ILE A 275 7.22 -31.43 -2.09
N GLY A 276 6.24 -32.33 -2.24
CA GLY A 276 6.48 -33.70 -2.67
C GLY A 276 7.13 -33.79 -4.05
N GLN A 277 6.67 -32.96 -5.00
CA GLN A 277 7.25 -32.87 -6.34
C GLN A 277 8.71 -32.38 -6.28
N ARG A 278 9.01 -31.32 -5.51
CA ARG A 278 10.38 -30.83 -5.34
C ARG A 278 11.33 -31.89 -4.78
N LYS A 279 10.83 -32.74 -3.86
CA LYS A 279 11.61 -33.85 -3.32
C LYS A 279 11.90 -34.93 -4.36
N GLU A 280 10.91 -35.26 -5.20
CA GLU A 280 11.11 -36.21 -6.30
C GLU A 280 12.11 -35.68 -7.33
N GLU A 281 12.07 -34.38 -7.66
CA GLU A 281 13.03 -33.71 -8.55
C GLU A 281 14.45 -33.71 -7.98
N ALA A 282 14.61 -33.33 -6.70
CA ALA A 282 15.92 -33.37 -6.03
C ALA A 282 16.49 -34.81 -5.98
N GLU A 283 15.64 -35.82 -5.76
CA GLU A 283 16.06 -37.22 -5.83
C GLU A 283 16.51 -37.64 -7.24
N ASP A 284 15.81 -37.20 -8.29
CA ASP A 284 16.15 -37.49 -9.69
C ASP A 284 17.47 -36.82 -10.13
N ASP A 285 17.80 -35.66 -9.54
CA ASP A 285 19.05 -34.91 -9.77
C ASP A 285 20.20 -35.28 -8.82
N ASP A 286 20.03 -36.34 -8.01
CA ASP A 286 21.02 -36.84 -7.02
C ASP A 286 21.44 -35.76 -5.97
N MET A 287 20.55 -34.81 -5.64
CA MET A 287 20.79 -33.74 -4.67
C MET A 287 20.38 -34.15 -3.24
N ASP A 288 21.19 -33.79 -2.23
CA ASP A 288 20.82 -34.02 -0.82
C ASP A 288 19.80 -32.98 -0.34
N TRP A 289 18.59 -33.43 0.01
CA TRP A 289 17.53 -32.53 0.48
C TRP A 289 17.92 -31.74 1.74
N ASP A 290 18.61 -32.37 2.70
CA ASP A 290 18.92 -31.71 3.97
C ASP A 290 20.13 -30.77 3.84
N GLU A 291 21.16 -31.17 3.09
CA GLU A 291 22.41 -30.39 2.95
C GLU A 291 22.36 -29.37 1.80
N GLU A 292 21.84 -29.73 0.63
CA GLU A 292 21.91 -28.89 -0.59
C GLU A 292 20.65 -28.03 -0.79
N ILE A 293 19.46 -28.56 -0.49
CA ILE A 293 18.20 -27.82 -0.66
C ILE A 293 17.85 -27.02 0.59
N LEU A 294 17.80 -27.67 1.77
CA LEU A 294 17.40 -27.01 3.01
C LEU A 294 18.48 -26.04 3.51
N GLY A 295 19.70 -26.49 3.71
CA GLY A 295 20.79 -25.63 4.20
C GLY A 295 20.57 -25.05 5.60
N GLU A 296 21.40 -24.09 5.99
CA GLU A 296 21.30 -23.39 7.28
C GLU A 296 20.45 -22.13 7.17
N MET A 297 19.70 -21.80 8.23
CA MET A 297 18.91 -20.56 8.29
C MET A 297 19.80 -19.37 8.63
N GLU A 298 20.55 -18.92 7.63
CA GLU A 298 21.46 -17.77 7.69
C GLU A 298 21.66 -17.16 6.29
N GLY A 299 22.17 -15.92 6.24
CA GLY A 299 22.59 -15.27 5.00
C GLY A 299 21.48 -14.56 4.23
N GLY A 300 20.26 -14.51 4.79
CA GLY A 300 19.14 -13.77 4.21
C GLY A 300 19.10 -12.31 4.68
N ASP A 301 18.91 -11.40 3.73
CA ASP A 301 18.66 -9.98 4.00
C ASP A 301 17.15 -9.71 4.15
N ASP A 302 16.78 -8.72 4.97
CA ASP A 302 15.39 -8.34 5.16
C ASP A 302 14.77 -7.73 3.88
N ASN A 303 13.45 -7.93 3.73
CA ASN A 303 12.65 -7.36 2.65
C ASN A 303 11.35 -6.77 3.21
N ASP A 304 11.31 -5.44 3.27
CA ASP A 304 10.16 -4.67 3.74
C ASP A 304 9.59 -3.73 2.66
N ARG A 305 9.94 -3.96 1.39
CA ARG A 305 9.47 -3.15 0.26
C ARG A 305 9.10 -4.04 -0.92
N PHE A 306 8.08 -3.65 -1.66
CA PHE A 306 7.74 -4.32 -2.91
C PHE A 306 8.81 -4.04 -3.97
N SER A 307 9.26 -5.09 -4.65
CA SER A 307 10.29 -5.00 -5.68
C SER A 307 9.75 -5.15 -7.10
N SER A 308 8.60 -5.82 -7.29
CA SER A 308 8.11 -6.24 -8.61
C SER A 308 7.78 -5.07 -9.55
N TYR A 309 7.57 -3.87 -8.99
CA TYR A 309 7.23 -2.68 -9.77
C TYR A 309 8.39 -1.71 -9.99
N TRP A 310 9.61 -2.04 -9.58
CA TRP A 310 10.77 -1.18 -9.82
C TRP A 310 11.47 -1.53 -11.13
N ASP A 311 11.68 -0.52 -11.97
CA ASP A 311 12.44 -0.65 -13.20
C ASP A 311 13.91 -0.32 -12.95
N SER A 312 14.75 -1.36 -12.95
CA SER A 312 16.18 -1.23 -12.73
C SER A 312 16.92 -0.45 -13.83
N ASP A 313 16.35 -0.32 -15.04
CA ASP A 313 16.98 0.40 -16.15
C ASP A 313 16.77 1.92 -16.03
N THR A 314 15.61 2.33 -15.51
CA THR A 314 15.23 3.76 -15.38
C THR A 314 15.40 4.30 -13.96
N ASP A 315 15.55 3.43 -12.96
CA ASP A 315 15.56 3.80 -11.53
C ASP A 315 14.27 4.55 -11.15
N MET A 316 13.15 4.15 -11.76
CA MET A 316 11.78 4.61 -11.52
C MET A 316 10.87 3.39 -11.32
N THR A 317 9.64 3.60 -10.86
CA THR A 317 8.62 2.56 -10.91
C THR A 317 8.17 2.33 -12.35
N TYR A 318 7.69 1.12 -12.67
CA TYR A 318 6.77 0.92 -13.79
C TYR A 318 5.47 1.72 -13.58
N PRO A 319 4.69 2.01 -14.63
CA PRO A 319 3.33 2.51 -14.44
C PRO A 319 2.49 1.44 -13.74
N LEU A 320 1.65 1.84 -12.79
CA LEU A 320 0.89 0.92 -11.94
C LEU A 320 -0.61 1.22 -11.94
N ILE A 321 -1.39 0.17 -11.67
CA ILE A 321 -2.81 0.26 -11.34
C ILE A 321 -2.99 -0.23 -9.90
N LEU A 322 -3.56 0.62 -9.05
CA LEU A 322 -4.14 0.20 -7.77
C LEU A 322 -5.60 -0.18 -7.98
N ALA A 323 -5.89 -1.48 -7.97
CA ALA A 323 -7.24 -2.02 -8.15
C ALA A 323 -7.90 -2.31 -6.79
N LYS A 324 -9.12 -1.80 -6.57
CA LYS A 324 -9.96 -2.12 -5.40
C LYS A 324 -10.88 -3.28 -5.74
N ILE A 325 -10.35 -4.50 -5.69
CA ILE A 325 -11.04 -5.70 -6.16
C ILE A 325 -12.20 -6.04 -5.21
N PRO A 326 -13.46 -6.12 -5.67
CA PRO A 326 -14.65 -6.21 -4.82
C PRO A 326 -14.91 -7.65 -4.33
N VAL A 327 -13.92 -8.20 -3.62
CA VAL A 327 -13.96 -9.52 -2.98
C VAL A 327 -13.83 -9.38 -1.47
N LYS A 328 -14.32 -10.39 -0.75
CA LYS A 328 -14.35 -10.35 0.72
C LYS A 328 -13.04 -10.82 1.32
N ASN A 329 -12.44 -11.85 0.73
CA ASN A 329 -11.25 -12.49 1.27
C ASN A 329 -10.04 -12.24 0.37
N PRO A 330 -8.83 -12.02 0.93
CA PRO A 330 -7.63 -11.73 0.15
C PRO A 330 -7.30 -12.75 -0.95
N TRP A 331 -7.48 -14.05 -0.70
CA TRP A 331 -7.22 -15.09 -1.70
C TRP A 331 -8.23 -15.10 -2.86
N GLU A 332 -9.36 -14.40 -2.76
CA GLU A 332 -10.36 -14.34 -3.82
C GLU A 332 -9.94 -13.44 -4.98
N ILE A 333 -8.87 -12.64 -4.83
CA ILE A 333 -8.37 -11.77 -5.91
C ILE A 333 -7.98 -12.57 -7.16
N PHE A 334 -7.54 -13.82 -7.02
CA PHE A 334 -7.15 -14.65 -8.16
C PHE A 334 -8.33 -15.05 -9.07
N ALA A 335 -9.58 -14.86 -8.61
CA ALA A 335 -10.73 -14.93 -9.52
C ALA A 335 -10.75 -13.77 -10.53
N TYR A 336 -10.25 -12.61 -10.13
CA TYR A 336 -10.05 -11.43 -10.97
C TYR A 336 -8.71 -11.46 -11.68
N LEU A 337 -7.70 -12.08 -11.08
CA LEU A 337 -6.32 -12.11 -11.56
C LEU A 337 -5.82 -13.55 -11.77
N PRO A 338 -6.42 -14.33 -12.69
CA PRO A 338 -5.97 -15.69 -12.96
C PRO A 338 -4.70 -15.72 -13.83
N PHE A 339 -3.55 -15.36 -13.27
CA PHE A 339 -2.29 -15.17 -14.01
C PHE A 339 -1.43 -16.44 -14.18
N GLY A 340 -1.57 -17.44 -13.29
CA GLY A 340 -0.73 -18.65 -13.29
C GLY A 340 -1.10 -19.70 -14.34
N ASN A 341 -0.82 -20.98 -14.03
CA ASN A 341 -0.97 -22.13 -14.94
C ASN A 341 0.04 -22.16 -16.12
N TRP A 342 1.27 -21.72 -15.86
CA TRP A 342 2.41 -21.75 -16.79
C TRP A 342 3.73 -21.83 -15.98
N ASN A 343 4.80 -22.42 -16.54
CA ASN A 343 6.14 -22.57 -15.93
C ASN A 343 6.15 -22.81 -14.40
N ASP A 344 5.50 -23.90 -13.97
CA ASP A 344 5.32 -24.29 -12.56
C ASP A 344 4.54 -23.31 -11.65
N CYS A 345 4.12 -22.15 -12.16
CA CYS A 345 3.17 -21.27 -11.50
C CYS A 345 1.80 -21.98 -11.32
N PRO A 346 1.31 -22.14 -10.08
CA PRO A 346 0.10 -22.91 -9.81
C PRO A 346 -1.16 -22.38 -10.50
N ASP A 347 -2.15 -23.25 -10.67
CA ASP A 347 -3.45 -22.86 -11.24
C ASP A 347 -4.24 -21.95 -10.29
N THR A 348 -5.27 -21.25 -10.80
CA THR A 348 -6.09 -20.35 -9.97
C THR A 348 -6.64 -21.03 -8.69
N PRO A 349 -7.23 -22.24 -8.73
CA PRO A 349 -7.61 -22.96 -7.52
C PRO A 349 -6.49 -23.20 -6.49
N GLU A 350 -5.26 -23.45 -6.94
CA GLU A 350 -4.08 -23.67 -6.09
C GLU A 350 -3.53 -22.36 -5.52
N LEU A 351 -3.44 -21.30 -6.34
CA LEU A 351 -3.11 -19.95 -5.89
C LEU A 351 -4.06 -19.51 -4.77
N MET A 352 -5.37 -19.68 -4.95
CA MET A 352 -6.38 -19.38 -3.93
C MET A 352 -6.20 -20.21 -2.66
N ALA A 353 -5.82 -21.49 -2.79
CA ALA A 353 -5.68 -22.39 -1.67
C ALA A 353 -4.45 -22.06 -0.81
N ALA A 354 -3.29 -21.87 -1.44
CA ALA A 354 -2.06 -21.48 -0.78
C ALA A 354 -2.21 -20.11 -0.10
N ALA A 355 -2.70 -19.10 -0.83
CA ALA A 355 -2.91 -17.75 -0.28
C ALA A 355 -3.90 -17.76 0.89
N LYS A 356 -4.95 -18.57 0.84
CA LYS A 356 -5.87 -18.73 1.96
C LYS A 356 -5.17 -19.31 3.18
N TYR A 357 -4.39 -20.37 2.99
CA TYR A 357 -3.65 -21.01 4.08
C TYR A 357 -2.64 -20.05 4.71
N TRP A 358 -1.87 -19.32 3.91
CA TRP A 358 -0.91 -18.33 4.42
C TRP A 358 -1.57 -17.13 5.08
N PHE A 359 -2.73 -16.68 4.59
CA PHE A 359 -3.52 -15.68 5.29
C PHE A 359 -3.96 -16.18 6.67
N GLU A 360 -4.44 -17.42 6.79
CA GLU A 360 -4.87 -18.01 8.06
C GLU A 360 -3.70 -18.27 9.03
N GLN A 361 -2.51 -18.60 8.53
CA GLN A 361 -1.33 -18.90 9.36
C GLN A 361 -0.49 -17.68 9.75
N TYR A 362 -0.38 -16.71 8.85
CA TYR A 362 0.59 -15.62 8.91
C TYR A 362 -0.02 -14.24 8.66
N GLY A 363 -1.28 -14.16 8.22
CA GLY A 363 -1.90 -12.90 7.80
C GLY A 363 -1.37 -12.37 6.47
N ALA A 364 -0.70 -13.20 5.67
CA ALA A 364 -0.14 -12.83 4.37
C ALA A 364 -1.25 -12.48 3.38
N VAL A 365 -1.15 -11.31 2.74
CA VAL A 365 -2.12 -10.77 1.78
C VAL A 365 -1.42 -10.54 0.44
N PRO A 366 -1.86 -11.17 -0.67
CA PRO A 366 -1.29 -10.88 -1.98
C PRO A 366 -1.56 -9.41 -2.33
N THR A 367 -0.50 -8.69 -2.72
CA THR A 367 -0.52 -7.21 -2.74
C THR A 367 -0.01 -6.61 -4.05
N ALA A 368 1.08 -7.11 -4.61
CA ALA A 368 1.63 -6.60 -5.87
C ALA A 368 1.86 -7.76 -6.85
N MET A 369 1.64 -7.53 -8.15
CA MET A 369 1.88 -8.55 -9.17
C MET A 369 2.15 -8.00 -10.59
N SER A 370 2.89 -8.80 -11.34
CA SER A 370 3.07 -8.77 -12.80
C SER A 370 2.56 -10.09 -13.40
N HIS A 371 2.90 -10.40 -14.66
CA HIS A 371 2.64 -11.70 -15.27
C HIS A 371 3.40 -12.86 -14.61
N ASP A 372 4.53 -12.59 -13.99
CA ASP A 372 5.52 -13.55 -13.49
C ASP A 372 5.94 -13.33 -12.04
N GLU A 373 5.56 -12.21 -11.41
CA GLU A 373 5.90 -11.90 -10.02
C GLU A 373 4.64 -11.76 -9.17
N LEU A 374 4.72 -12.23 -7.92
CA LEU A 374 3.66 -12.11 -6.93
C LEU A 374 4.24 -11.82 -5.55
N GLU A 375 3.82 -10.71 -4.95
CA GLU A 375 4.28 -10.31 -3.63
C GLU A 375 3.15 -10.36 -2.59
N PHE A 376 3.48 -10.83 -1.38
CA PHE A 376 2.58 -10.84 -0.24
C PHE A 376 3.06 -9.88 0.85
N LEU A 377 2.12 -9.14 1.42
CA LEU A 377 2.35 -8.30 2.60
C LEU A 377 1.87 -9.01 3.86
N LEU A 378 2.72 -9.02 4.88
CA LEU A 378 2.44 -9.58 6.20
C LEU A 378 2.29 -8.47 7.25
N PRO A 379 1.44 -8.65 8.27
CA PRO A 379 1.34 -7.71 9.37
C PRO A 379 2.60 -7.68 10.25
N THR A 380 3.31 -8.81 10.34
CA THR A 380 4.56 -8.98 11.08
C THR A 380 5.38 -10.11 10.46
N PRO A 381 6.73 -10.09 10.54
CA PRO A 381 7.57 -11.19 10.06
C PRO A 381 7.24 -12.54 10.69
N VAL A 382 7.59 -13.62 10.00
CA VAL A 382 7.36 -14.98 10.48
C VAL A 382 8.21 -15.25 11.73
N SER A 383 7.65 -15.91 12.74
CA SER A 383 8.43 -16.32 13.91
C SER A 383 9.56 -17.27 13.51
N LYS A 384 10.72 -17.15 14.16
CA LYS A 384 11.89 -18.03 13.93
C LYS A 384 11.54 -19.52 13.94
N GLU A 385 10.60 -19.95 14.77
CA GLU A 385 10.17 -21.35 14.88
C GLU A 385 9.38 -21.86 13.67
N LYS A 386 8.76 -20.97 12.89
CA LYS A 386 7.96 -21.30 11.70
C LYS A 386 8.65 -20.94 10.39
N ALA A 387 9.77 -20.23 10.44
CA ALA A 387 10.43 -19.67 9.27
C ALA A 387 10.85 -20.75 8.26
N MET A 388 11.42 -21.86 8.75
CA MET A 388 11.80 -22.99 7.90
C MET A 388 10.58 -23.66 7.25
N ASP A 389 9.50 -23.88 8.02
CA ASP A 389 8.27 -24.46 7.49
C ASP A 389 7.68 -23.57 6.37
N ALA A 390 7.61 -22.26 6.60
CA ALA A 390 7.16 -21.30 5.60
C ALA A 390 8.07 -21.28 4.36
N ALA A 391 9.39 -21.30 4.53
CA ALA A 391 10.32 -21.30 3.41
C ALA A 391 10.20 -22.58 2.55
N VAL A 392 10.02 -23.74 3.17
CA VAL A 392 9.76 -25.00 2.44
C VAL A 392 8.43 -24.92 1.67
N GLU A 393 7.39 -24.33 2.28
CA GLU A 393 6.11 -24.08 1.61
C GLU A 393 6.26 -23.15 0.39
N LEU A 394 7.01 -22.06 0.52
CA LEU A 394 7.26 -21.12 -0.57
C LEU A 394 8.09 -21.76 -1.68
N TYR A 395 9.15 -22.50 -1.36
CA TYR A 395 9.95 -23.24 -2.34
C TYR A 395 9.13 -24.29 -3.08
N GLY A 396 8.27 -25.02 -2.36
CA GLY A 396 7.32 -25.95 -2.98
C GLY A 396 6.43 -25.26 -4.01
N PHE A 397 5.88 -24.09 -3.64
CA PHE A 397 4.94 -23.32 -4.44
C PHE A 397 5.56 -22.56 -5.61
N CYS A 398 6.80 -22.11 -5.46
CA CYS A 398 7.53 -21.27 -6.41
C CYS A 398 9.01 -21.69 -6.35
N PRO A 399 9.42 -22.73 -7.09
CA PRO A 399 10.78 -23.27 -7.02
C PRO A 399 11.86 -22.27 -7.43
N ASP A 400 11.57 -21.39 -8.38
CA ASP A 400 12.51 -20.43 -8.97
C ASP A 400 13.11 -19.45 -7.95
N VAL A 401 12.45 -19.22 -6.81
CA VAL A 401 13.04 -18.43 -5.70
C VAL A 401 14.34 -19.02 -5.16
N ILE A 402 14.57 -20.32 -5.36
CA ILE A 402 15.80 -21.03 -5.00
C ILE A 402 16.53 -21.49 -6.26
N ASP A 403 15.86 -22.20 -7.15
CA ASP A 403 16.50 -22.93 -8.26
C ASP A 403 17.14 -21.99 -9.29
N GLN A 404 16.61 -20.77 -9.40
CA GLN A 404 17.14 -19.70 -10.24
C GLN A 404 17.73 -18.53 -9.44
N GLY A 405 17.87 -18.72 -8.13
CA GLY A 405 18.49 -17.75 -7.23
C GLY A 405 20.02 -17.66 -7.38
N SER A 406 20.64 -16.93 -6.45
CA SER A 406 22.11 -16.87 -6.35
C SER A 406 22.73 -18.23 -6.06
N GLU A 407 24.05 -18.41 -6.29
CA GLU A 407 24.76 -19.66 -5.98
C GLU A 407 24.60 -20.14 -4.52
N ASP A 408 24.33 -19.23 -3.58
CA ASP A 408 24.11 -19.52 -2.16
C ASP A 408 22.61 -19.62 -1.77
N ALA A 409 21.69 -19.60 -2.74
CA ALA A 409 20.26 -19.68 -2.49
C ALA A 409 19.89 -21.07 -1.94
N THR A 410 19.30 -21.09 -0.75
CA THR A 410 18.80 -22.30 -0.09
C THR A 410 17.49 -21.97 0.61
N VAL A 411 16.71 -22.99 0.95
CA VAL A 411 15.47 -22.80 1.74
C VAL A 411 15.78 -22.17 3.11
N GLY A 412 16.95 -22.46 3.68
CA GLY A 412 17.44 -21.86 4.91
C GLY A 412 17.72 -20.37 4.78
N ALA A 413 18.41 -19.95 3.71
CA ALA A 413 18.61 -18.53 3.41
C ALA A 413 17.26 -17.82 3.24
N LEU A 414 16.31 -18.42 2.51
CA LEU A 414 14.95 -17.90 2.39
C LEU A 414 14.25 -17.82 3.76
N ALA A 415 14.35 -18.84 4.62
CA ALA A 415 13.79 -18.79 5.97
C ALA A 415 14.40 -17.64 6.80
N ASP A 416 15.67 -17.34 6.60
CA ASP A 416 16.35 -16.22 7.26
C ASP A 416 15.82 -14.87 6.77
N VAL A 417 15.48 -14.75 5.47
CA VAL A 417 14.71 -13.61 4.92
C VAL A 417 13.34 -13.53 5.60
N LEU A 418 12.51 -14.58 5.50
CA LEU A 418 11.09 -14.55 5.94
C LEU A 418 10.89 -14.21 7.41
N ARG A 419 11.86 -14.51 8.29
CA ARG A 419 11.78 -14.17 9.73
C ARG A 419 12.10 -12.71 10.05
N GLN A 420 12.58 -11.95 9.07
CA GLN A 420 12.99 -10.55 9.18
C GLN A 420 12.10 -9.64 8.33
N SER A 421 11.48 -10.20 7.30
CA SER A 421 10.70 -9.49 6.27
C SER A 421 9.21 -9.42 6.56
N THR A 422 8.60 -8.31 6.16
CA THR A 422 7.14 -8.14 6.05
C THR A 422 6.63 -8.33 4.63
N VAL A 423 7.52 -8.42 3.63
CA VAL A 423 7.18 -8.74 2.24
C VAL A 423 7.74 -10.11 1.86
N TRP A 424 6.91 -10.94 1.25
CA TRP A 424 7.34 -12.15 0.56
C TRP A 424 7.31 -11.90 -0.94
N TYR A 425 8.36 -12.31 -1.64
CA TYR A 425 8.52 -12.16 -3.07
C TYR A 425 8.59 -13.54 -3.73
N LEU A 426 7.82 -13.74 -4.78
CA LEU A 426 7.75 -14.95 -5.59
C LEU A 426 7.86 -14.54 -7.07
N TRP A 427 8.58 -15.32 -7.86
CA TRP A 427 8.74 -15.08 -9.29
C TRP A 427 8.86 -16.41 -10.05
N TRP A 428 8.39 -16.46 -11.30
CA TRP A 428 8.47 -17.64 -12.17
C TRP A 428 9.08 -17.26 -13.52
N ASP A 429 10.05 -18.02 -14.06
CA ASP A 429 10.66 -17.76 -15.39
C ASP A 429 9.85 -18.33 -16.55
#